data_AF-A0A9D8M1K7-F1
#
_entry.id   AF-A0A9D8M1K7-F1
#
_cell.length_a   1.000
_cell.length_b   1.000
_cell.length_c   1.000
_cell.angle_alpha   90.00
_cell.angle_beta   90.00
_cell.angle_gamma   90.00
#
_symmetry.space_group_name_H-M   'P 1'
#
loop_
_entity.id
_entity.type
_entity.pdbx_description
1 polymer ?
#
loop_
_entity_poly.entity_id
_entity_poly.type
_entity_poly.pdbx_seq_one_letter_code
_entity_poly.pdbx_strand_id
1 'polypeptide(L)' 'MSLPTPPDAARELLLQVVRPEAERRPCPACGRALEGCELTVDTLELDRIVVRVTCAGCGGETDLHVSPSEDGGTASIR' A
#
# COMPACT_ATOMS: atom_id res chain seq x y z
N MET A 1 5.80 -17.51 10.95
CA MET A 1 6.64 -16.71 11.87
C MET A 1 6.48 -15.28 11.44
N SER A 2 5.92 -14.41 12.28
CA SER A 2 5.71 -13.00 11.94
C SER A 2 7.04 -12.25 12.07
N LEU A 3 7.36 -11.40 11.10
CA LEU A 3 8.53 -10.53 11.18
C LEU A 3 8.35 -9.48 12.29
N PRO A 4 9.44 -8.95 12.85
CA PRO A 4 9.37 -7.76 13.68
C PRO A 4 8.72 -6.62 12.90
N THR A 5 7.85 -5.85 13.57
CA THR A 5 7.33 -4.60 13.02
C THR A 5 8.51 -3.72 12.60
N PRO A 6 8.55 -3.23 11.36
CA PRO A 6 9.65 -2.42 10.87
C PRO A 6 9.72 -1.17 11.73
N PRO A 7 10.92 -0.62 11.97
CA PRO A 7 11.04 0.66 12.65
C PRO A 7 10.15 1.68 11.93
N ASP A 8 9.49 2.57 12.67
CA ASP A 8 8.45 3.46 12.13
C ASP A 8 8.89 4.19 10.85
N ALA A 9 10.18 4.54 10.75
CA ALA A 9 10.78 5.15 9.56
C ALA A 9 10.72 4.28 8.29
N ALA A 10 10.91 2.97 8.39
CA ALA A 10 10.83 2.05 7.24
C ALA A 10 9.37 1.83 6.81
N ARG A 11 8.43 1.79 7.76
CA ARG A 11 6.98 1.78 7.47
C ARG A 11 6.57 3.06 6.76
N GLU A 12 7.01 4.21 7.26
CA GLU A 12 6.69 5.51 6.68
C GLU A 12 7.25 5.64 5.25
N LEU A 13 8.50 5.23 5.03
CA LEU A 13 9.11 5.21 3.70
C LEU A 13 8.32 4.32 2.73
N LEU A 14 7.91 3.12 3.15
CA LEU A 14 7.06 2.26 2.34
C LEU A 14 5.75 2.97 1.95
N LEU A 15 5.06 3.57 2.92
CA LEU A 15 3.81 4.28 2.65
C LEU A 15 4.02 5.48 1.70
N GLN A 16 5.15 6.17 1.80
CA GLN A 16 5.52 7.23 0.85
C GLN A 16 5.74 6.71 -0.57
N VAL A 17 6.30 5.50 -0.73
CA VAL A 17 6.50 4.87 -2.04
C VAL A 17 5.18 4.36 -2.64
N VAL A 18 4.30 3.80 -1.80
CA VAL A 18 3.02 3.23 -2.26
C VAL A 18 2.01 4.33 -2.58
N ARG A 19 2.05 5.47 -1.89
CA ARG A 19 1.06 6.55 -2.03
C ARG A 19 0.87 7.05 -3.46
N PRO A 20 1.91 7.44 -4.22
CA PRO A 20 1.73 7.89 -5.60
C PRO A 20 1.03 6.87 -6.50
N GLU A 21 1.29 5.58 -6.28
CA GLU A 21 0.68 4.50 -7.04
C GLU A 21 -0.76 4.22 -6.61
N ALA A 22 -1.08 4.40 -5.32
CA ALA A 22 -2.44 4.35 -4.84
C ALA A 22 -3.29 5.49 -5.42
N GLU A 23 -2.79 6.73 -5.36
CA GLU A 23 -3.53 7.94 -5.77
C GLU A 23 -3.87 7.95 -7.27
N ARG A 24 -3.06 7.29 -8.11
CA ARG A 24 -3.31 7.13 -9.55
C ARG A 24 -4.43 6.14 -9.89
N ARG A 25 -4.85 5.31 -8.93
CA ARG A 25 -5.86 4.28 -9.16
C ARG A 25 -7.27 4.82 -8.88
N PRO A 26 -8.28 4.38 -9.64
CA PRO A 26 -9.66 4.65 -9.30
C PRO A 26 -10.08 3.82 -8.09
N CYS A 27 -10.89 4.41 -7.21
CA CYS A 27 -11.54 3.74 -6.11
C CYS A 27 -12.51 2.68 -6.69
N PRO A 28 -12.41 1.40 -6.28
CA PRO A 28 -13.28 0.35 -6.80
C PRO A 28 -14.74 0.53 -6.38
N ALA A 29 -15.01 1.27 -5.29
CA ALA A 29 -16.36 1.48 -4.78
C ALA A 29 -17.10 2.65 -5.46
N CYS A 30 -16.43 3.79 -5.67
CA CYS A 30 -17.08 5.01 -6.19
C CYS A 30 -16.52 5.52 -7.54
N GLY A 31 -15.46 4.90 -8.06
CA GLY A 31 -14.83 5.26 -9.33
C GLY A 31 -14.00 6.55 -9.31
N ARG A 32 -14.00 7.33 -8.22
CA ARG A 32 -13.14 8.53 -8.08
C ARG A 32 -11.67 8.15 -7.93
N ALA A 33 -10.76 9.02 -8.35
CA ALA A 33 -9.34 8.85 -8.04
C ALA A 33 -9.13 8.75 -6.52
N LEU A 34 -8.14 7.95 -6.10
CA LEU A 34 -7.77 7.78 -4.70
C LEU A 34 -6.83 8.89 -4.19
N GLU A 35 -6.89 10.09 -4.78
CA GLU A 35 -6.13 11.27 -4.31
C GLU A 35 -6.46 11.58 -2.84
N GLY A 36 -5.43 11.80 -2.03
CA GLY A 36 -5.60 12.08 -0.60
C GLY A 36 -6.12 10.89 0.22
N CYS A 37 -6.01 9.66 -0.30
CA CYS A 37 -6.37 8.45 0.44
C CYS A 37 -5.55 8.27 1.73
N GLU A 38 -6.15 7.59 2.69
CA GLU A 38 -5.46 7.11 3.88
C GLU A 38 -4.85 5.74 3.59
N LEU A 39 -3.63 5.49 4.10
CA LEU A 39 -2.89 4.26 3.87
C LEU A 39 -2.44 3.66 5.19
N THR A 40 -2.76 2.39 5.40
CA THR A 40 -2.35 1.64 6.59
C THR A 40 -1.68 0.33 6.18
N VAL A 41 -0.52 0.02 6.77
CA VAL A 41 0.09 -1.30 6.59
C VAL A 41 -0.66 -2.29 7.47
N ASP A 42 -1.29 -3.26 6.82
CA ASP A 42 -2.14 -4.26 7.48
C ASP A 42 -1.39 -5.56 7.71
N THR A 43 -0.51 -5.94 6.78
CA THR A 43 0.35 -7.13 6.88
C THR A 43 1.72 -6.82 6.32
N LEU A 44 2.76 -7.29 7.01
CA LEU A 44 4.14 -7.19 6.56
C LEU A 44 4.87 -8.54 6.76
N GLU A 45 5.21 -9.17 5.65
CA GLU A 45 5.94 -10.43 5.55
C GLU A 45 7.19 -10.24 4.67
N LEU A 46 8.07 -11.23 4.60
CA LEU A 46 9.35 -11.15 3.87
C LEU A 46 9.16 -10.93 2.36
N ASP A 47 8.12 -11.53 1.82
CA ASP A 47 7.81 -11.61 0.39
C ASP A 47 6.54 -10.86 0.01
N ARG A 48 5.84 -10.29 0.99
CA ARG A 48 4.55 -9.64 0.78
C ARG A 48 4.26 -8.57 1.81
N ILE A 49 3.77 -7.44 1.30
CA ILE A 49 3.23 -6.36 2.12
C ILE A 49 1.82 -6.06 1.63
N VAL A 50 0.88 -5.94 2.57
CA VAL A 50 -0.50 -5.55 2.28
C VAL A 50 -0.73 -4.17 2.88
N VAL A 51 -1.09 -3.22 2.02
CA VAL A 51 -1.43 -1.85 2.40
C VAL A 51 -2.92 -1.66 2.17
N ARG A 52 -3.67 -1.40 3.23
CA ARG A 52 -5.07 -0.97 3.13
C ARG A 52 -5.13 0.50 2.72
N VAL A 53 -5.96 0.77 1.73
CA VAL A 53 -6.21 2.10 1.18
C VAL A 53 -7.66 2.48 1.45
N THR A 54 -7.88 3.60 2.12
CA THR A 54 -9.21 4.13 2.40
C THR A 54 -9.46 5.37 1.56
N CYS A 55 -10.51 5.33 0.73
CA CYS A 55 -10.88 6.43 -0.15
C CYS A 55 -11.40 7.63 0.65
N ALA A 56 -10.77 8.79 0.50
CA ALA A 56 -11.21 10.03 1.13
C ALA A 56 -12.60 10.50 0.66
N GLY A 57 -13.03 10.08 -0.53
CA GLY A 57 -14.31 10.50 -1.12
C GLY A 57 -15.53 9.74 -0.62
N CYS A 58 -15.44 8.41 -0.53
CA CYS A 58 -16.58 7.55 -0.15
C CYS A 58 -16.35 6.69 1.09
N GLY A 59 -15.13 6.69 1.66
CA GLY A 59 -14.75 5.81 2.77
C GLY A 59 -14.56 4.35 2.38
N GLY A 60 -14.70 4.00 1.10
CA GLY A 60 -14.49 2.63 0.62
C GLY A 60 -13.03 2.20 0.78
N GLU A 61 -12.84 0.94 1.16
CA GLU A 61 -11.52 0.35 1.42
C GLU A 61 -11.12 -0.59 0.28
N THR A 62 -9.83 -0.65 -0.02
CA THR A 62 -9.23 -1.64 -0.92
C THR A 62 -7.83 -1.97 -0.46
N ASP A 63 -7.36 -3.17 -0.77
CA ASP A 63 -6.00 -3.60 -0.44
C ASP A 63 -5.09 -3.42 -1.66
N LEU A 64 -3.84 -3.01 -1.41
CA LEU A 64 -2.74 -3.01 -2.37
C LEU A 64 -1.68 -4.01 -1.91
N HIS A 65 -1.25 -4.85 -2.83
CA HIS A 65 -0.27 -5.89 -2.57
C HIS A 65 1.06 -5.46 -3.15
N VAL A 66 2.05 -5.24 -2.28
CA VAL A 66 3.42 -4.92 -2.64
C VAL A 66 4.27 -6.18 -2.46
N SER A 67 4.90 -6.63 -3.54
CA SER A 67 5.79 -7.80 -3.52
C SER A 67 7.14 -7.41 -4.14
N PRO A 68 8.28 -7.76 -3.54
CA PRO A 68 9.58 -7.61 -4.18
C PRO A 68 9.62 -8.46 -5.46
N SER A 69 10.21 -7.94 -6.52
CA SER A 69 10.50 -8.74 -7.71
C SER A 69 11.72 -9.63 -7.48
N GLU A 70 11.79 -10.76 -8.19
CA GLU A 70 12.93 -11.70 -8.13
C GLU A 70 14.25 -11.07 -8.59
N ASP A 71 14.18 -10.10 -9.51
CA ASP A 71 15.30 -9.24 -9.87
C ASP A 71 15.44 -8.13 -8.82
N GLY A 72 16.44 -8.28 -7.95
CA GLY A 72 16.65 -7.41 -6.81
C GLY A 72 16.66 -5.91 -7.16
N GLY A 73 15.85 -5.14 -6.43
CA GLY A 73 15.80 -3.67 -6.54
C GLY A 73 14.49 -3.10 -7.08
N THR A 74 13.53 -3.94 -7.50
CA THR A 74 12.19 -3.49 -7.89
C THR A 74 11.09 -4.14 -7.04
N ALA A 75 9.93 -3.48 -6.95
CA ALA A 75 8.74 -4.00 -6.29
C ALA A 75 7.54 -3.84 -7.23
N SER A 76 6.69 -4.86 -7.28
CA SER A 76 5.42 -4.81 -8.01
C SER A 76 4.29 -4.44 -7.06
N ILE A 77 3.41 -3.54 -7.49
CA ILE A 77 2.20 -3.17 -6.76
C ILE A 77 1.00 -3.66 -7.55
N ARG A 78 0.23 -4.57 -6.96
CA ARG A 78 -0.98 -5.15 -7.55
C ARG A 78 -2.20 -4.72 -6.78
#